data_AF-A0AAN5C7L9-F1
#
_entry.id   AF-A0AAN5C7L9-F1
#
_cell.length_a   1.000
_cell.length_b   1.000
_cell.length_c   1.000
_cell.angle_alpha   90.00
_cell.angle_beta   90.00
_cell.angle_gamma   90.00
#
_symmetry.space_group_name_H-M   'P 1'
#
loop_
_entity.id
_entity.type
_entity.pdbx_description
1 polymer ?
#
loop_
_entity_poly.entity_id
_entity_poly.type
_entity_poly.pdbx_seq_one_letter_code
_entity_poly.pdbx_strand_id
1 'polypeptide(L)'
;LSFIIQMSLSRPLALNGIKVVGEGRDYCPFLSLPNEVITRVLSDLPSKDRLRARVNKRLDAIEAKTDLKEVTVVEGVENSNATHPIDSNEIRFAINNSHSIDCISKIAKYDSIGSLTITFAGLGRIGMHIHSLIKQFKNLKILTLRFKQRTIERFLMNSSFVLDLTGLCEELTLELTADLAGDWGRILHKMAVNMINGLIKCRKFEFNQVKGIHFQWFLKRIGIEFSSGR
;
A
#
# COMPACT_ATOMS: atom_id res chain seq x y z
N LEU A 1 15.38 30.52 4.73
CA LEU A 1 14.89 30.27 6.10
C LEU A 1 13.99 29.04 6.07
N SER A 2 14.43 27.94 6.66
CA SER A 2 13.66 26.69 6.75
C SER A 2 13.51 26.37 8.22
N PHE A 3 12.28 26.21 8.70
CA PHE A 3 11.98 25.80 10.07
C PHE A 3 11.61 24.33 10.06
N ILE A 4 12.39 23.49 10.74
CA ILE A 4 12.06 22.08 10.97
C ILE A 4 11.41 22.01 12.35
N ILE A 5 10.11 21.71 12.39
CA ILE A 5 9.38 21.42 13.64
C ILE A 5 9.38 19.90 13.81
N GLN A 6 10.27 19.39 14.66
CA GLN A 6 10.31 17.97 15.01
C GLN A 6 9.28 17.68 16.11
N MET A 7 8.10 17.15 15.74
CA MET A 7 7.07 16.73 16.70
C MET A 7 7.33 15.30 17.18
N SER A 8 7.89 15.16 18.38
CA SER A 8 7.95 13.89 19.12
C SER A 8 6.67 13.71 19.94
N LEU A 9 5.78 12.81 19.51
CA LEU A 9 4.54 12.46 20.23
C LEU A 9 4.75 11.53 21.46
N SER A 10 5.94 11.52 22.06
CA SER A 10 6.20 10.71 23.28
C SER A 10 6.92 11.44 24.41
N ARG A 11 7.12 12.77 24.31
CA ARG A 11 7.54 13.61 25.44
C ARG A 11 6.88 14.99 25.35
N PRO A 12 6.42 15.59 26.46
CA PRO A 12 5.94 16.95 26.45
C PRO A 12 7.11 17.89 26.14
N LEU A 13 7.09 18.51 24.97
CA LEU A 13 7.98 19.61 24.64
C LEU A 13 7.53 20.84 25.44
N ALA A 14 8.40 21.32 26.33
CA ALA A 14 8.25 22.63 26.93
C ALA A 14 8.38 23.69 25.82
N LEU A 15 7.24 24.12 25.28
CA LEU A 15 7.12 25.33 24.46
C LEU A 15 7.35 26.53 25.38
N ASN A 16 8.62 26.93 25.50
CA ASN A 16 9.02 28.13 26.23
C ASN A 16 8.44 29.36 25.54
N GLY A 17 7.32 29.87 26.06
CA GLY A 17 6.75 31.16 25.65
C GLY A 17 5.22 31.25 25.69
N ILE A 18 4.51 30.13 25.70
CA ILE A 18 3.05 30.14 25.85
C ILE A 18 2.73 29.77 27.31
N LYS A 19 2.48 30.79 28.15
CA LYS A 19 1.90 30.58 29.48
C LYS A 19 0.48 30.03 29.31
N VAL A 20 0.33 28.71 29.25
CA VAL A 20 -0.96 28.05 29.37
C VAL A 20 -1.29 27.98 30.85
N VAL A 21 -2.01 28.99 31.34
CA VAL A 21 -2.63 28.95 32.67
C VAL A 21 -3.90 28.12 32.54
N GLY A 22 -3.86 26.88 33.01
CA GLY A 22 -5.00 25.97 32.94
C GLY A 22 -4.94 24.90 34.02
N GLU A 23 -5.65 25.13 35.10
CA GLU A 23 -5.95 24.11 36.11
C GLU A 23 -6.89 23.05 35.49
N GLY A 24 -6.42 21.79 35.44
CA GLY A 24 -7.28 20.62 35.63
C GLY A 24 -7.83 19.84 34.43
N ARG A 25 -7.59 20.21 33.16
CA ARG A 25 -7.90 19.33 32.02
C ARG A 25 -6.85 19.49 30.92
N ASP A 26 -6.33 18.37 30.41
CA ASP A 26 -5.44 18.30 29.24
C ASP A 26 -6.19 18.79 27.99
N TYR A 27 -6.28 20.11 27.83
CA TYR A 27 -6.82 20.74 26.65
C TYR A 27 -5.73 20.75 25.58
N CYS A 28 -5.92 19.98 24.51
CA CYS A 28 -5.05 20.05 23.32
C CYS A 28 -5.62 21.12 22.38
N PRO A 29 -5.01 22.33 22.28
CA PRO A 29 -5.54 23.42 21.47
C PRO A 29 -5.62 23.08 19.98
N PHE A 30 -4.79 22.13 19.52
CA PHE A 30 -4.84 21.66 18.14
C PHE A 30 -6.17 20.96 17.81
N LEU A 31 -6.76 20.26 18.79
CA LEU A 31 -8.02 19.53 18.59
C LEU A 31 -9.24 20.46 18.61
N SER A 32 -9.13 21.72 19.00
CA SER A 32 -10.25 22.67 18.91
C SER A 32 -10.28 23.42 17.57
N LEU A 33 -9.25 23.27 16.74
CA LEU A 33 -9.20 23.89 15.42
C LEU A 33 -10.28 23.31 14.48
N PRO A 34 -10.80 24.10 13.52
CA PRO A 34 -11.67 23.61 12.45
C PRO A 34 -10.99 22.51 11.61
N ASN A 35 -11.80 21.62 11.02
CA ASN A 35 -11.29 20.48 10.24
C ASN A 35 -10.43 20.94 9.05
N GLU A 36 -10.78 22.06 8.44
CA GLU A 36 -10.11 22.64 7.28
C GLU A 36 -8.68 23.07 7.62
N VAL A 37 -8.51 23.68 8.80
CA VAL A 37 -7.19 24.09 9.31
C VAL A 37 -6.35 22.86 9.61
N ILE A 38 -6.92 21.87 10.29
CA ILE A 38 -6.24 20.60 10.58
C ILE A 38 -5.84 19.90 9.29
N THR A 39 -6.74 19.83 8.30
CA THR A 39 -6.48 19.20 6.99
C THR A 39 -5.28 19.85 6.32
N ARG A 40 -5.21 21.18 6.31
CA ARG A 40 -4.09 21.94 5.75
C ARG A 40 -2.77 21.66 6.48
N VAL A 41 -2.79 21.63 7.81
CA VAL A 41 -1.59 21.28 8.60
C VAL A 41 -1.14 19.85 8.30
N LEU A 42 -2.08 18.91 8.21
CA LEU A 42 -1.75 17.52 7.87
C LEU A 42 -1.22 17.40 6.44
N SER A 43 -1.77 18.13 5.46
CA SER A 43 -1.27 18.06 4.08
C SER A 43 0.16 18.53 3.90
N ASP A 44 0.65 19.38 4.81
CA ASP A 44 2.04 19.84 4.82
C ASP A 44 3.01 18.82 5.46
N LEU A 45 2.49 17.77 6.12
CA LEU A 45 3.29 16.71 6.73
C LEU A 45 3.61 15.58 5.73
N PRO A 46 4.83 15.03 5.75
CA PRO A 46 5.16 13.82 5.01
C PRO A 46 4.20 12.66 5.34
N SER A 47 3.79 11.89 4.33
CA SER A 47 2.86 10.75 4.48
C SER A 47 3.31 9.75 5.54
N LYS A 48 4.63 9.53 5.66
CA LYS A 48 5.22 8.67 6.67
C LYS A 48 4.93 9.13 8.11
N ASP A 49 5.00 10.44 8.36
CA ASP A 49 4.78 11.00 9.69
C ASP A 49 3.30 10.95 10.04
N ARG A 50 2.43 11.24 9.07
CA ARG A 50 0.97 11.11 9.21
C ARG A 50 0.56 9.68 9.56
N LEU A 51 1.00 8.70 8.76
CA LEU A 51 0.63 7.30 8.92
C LEU A 51 1.21 6.66 10.19
N ARG A 52 2.30 7.21 10.75
CA ARG A 52 2.87 6.80 12.04
C ARG A 52 2.15 7.41 13.23
N ALA A 53 1.49 8.55 13.05
CA ALA A 53 0.82 9.23 14.14
C ALA A 53 -0.38 8.41 14.63
N ARG A 54 -0.40 8.12 15.94
CA ARG A 54 -1.62 7.67 16.61
C ARG A 54 -2.44 8.88 16.94
N VAL A 55 -3.49 9.07 16.15
CA VAL A 55 -4.39 10.20 16.31
C VAL A 55 -5.75 9.71 16.78
N ASN A 56 -6.56 10.62 17.33
CA ASN A 56 -7.93 10.27 17.74
C ASN A 56 -8.82 10.03 16.50
N LYS A 57 -10.01 9.47 16.73
CA LYS A 57 -10.98 9.13 15.67
C LYS A 57 -11.30 10.30 14.72
N ARG A 58 -11.33 11.54 15.23
CA ARG A 58 -11.62 12.73 14.42
C ARG A 58 -10.47 13.02 13.46
N LEU A 59 -9.25 13.03 13.96
CA LEU A 59 -8.06 13.26 13.13
C LEU A 59 -7.87 12.14 12.09
N ASP A 60 -8.09 10.87 12.47
CA ASP A 60 -8.07 9.73 11.53
C ASP A 60 -9.08 9.95 10.38
N ALA A 61 -10.29 10.45 10.69
CA ALA A 61 -11.32 10.71 9.69
C ALA A 61 -11.02 11.92 8.80
N ILE A 62 -10.32 12.94 9.32
CA ILE A 62 -9.86 14.09 8.53
C ILE A 62 -8.75 13.63 7.58
N GLU A 63 -7.78 12.88 8.09
CA GLU A 63 -6.65 12.37 7.33
C GLU A 63 -7.09 11.46 6.17
N ALA A 64 -8.04 10.57 6.42
CA ALA A 64 -8.59 9.64 5.41
C ALA A 64 -9.25 10.32 4.20
N LYS A 65 -9.65 11.59 4.32
CA LYS A 65 -10.22 12.36 3.20
C LYS A 65 -9.16 12.99 2.28
N THR A 66 -7.89 12.92 2.68
CA THR A 66 -6.80 13.43 1.87
C THR A 66 -6.35 12.40 0.85
N ASP A 67 -5.75 12.84 -0.24
CA ASP A 67 -5.17 11.93 -1.24
C ASP A 67 -3.77 11.48 -0.81
N LEU A 68 -3.50 10.20 -0.97
CA LEU A 68 -2.18 9.64 -0.73
C LEU A 68 -1.45 9.46 -2.07
N LYS A 69 -0.48 10.32 -2.36
CA LYS A 69 0.21 10.29 -3.66
C LYS A 69 0.96 8.99 -3.91
N GLU A 70 1.86 8.65 -3.00
CA GLU A 70 2.71 7.46 -3.10
C GLU A 70 3.05 6.96 -1.70
N VAL A 71 2.90 5.65 -1.49
CA VAL A 71 3.35 4.98 -0.28
C VAL A 71 3.98 3.65 -0.62
N THR A 72 5.15 3.41 -0.01
CA THR A 72 5.81 2.12 -0.06
C THR A 72 5.73 1.45 1.30
N VAL A 73 5.11 0.29 1.36
CA VAL A 73 5.02 -0.59 2.51
C VAL A 73 6.04 -1.71 2.34
N VAL A 74 6.93 -1.87 3.31
CA VAL A 74 7.89 -2.98 3.33
C VAL A 74 7.70 -3.79 4.60
N GLU A 75 7.37 -5.07 4.45
CA GLU A 75 7.50 -6.04 5.51
C GLU A 75 9.00 -6.19 5.83
N GLY A 76 9.39 -5.76 7.03
CA GLY A 76 10.75 -5.83 7.51
C GLY A 76 11.20 -7.27 7.73
N VAL A 77 12.48 -7.48 7.90
CA VAL A 77 13.07 -8.76 8.35
C VAL A 77 13.75 -8.46 9.68
N GLU A 78 13.49 -9.26 10.72
CA GLU A 78 13.96 -8.99 12.09
C GLU A 78 15.49 -8.79 12.21
N ASN A 79 16.28 -9.16 11.20
CA ASN A 79 17.75 -9.14 11.24
C ASN A 79 18.43 -8.30 10.15
N SER A 80 17.72 -7.45 9.41
CA SER A 80 18.37 -6.65 8.38
C SER A 80 19.01 -5.39 8.98
N ASN A 81 20.30 -5.43 9.31
CA ASN A 81 21.15 -4.26 9.62
C ASN A 81 21.38 -3.34 8.39
N ALA A 82 20.54 -3.47 7.36
CA ALA A 82 20.69 -2.73 6.11
C ALA A 82 20.29 -1.26 6.33
N THR A 83 21.31 -0.44 6.57
CA THR A 83 21.32 1.03 6.49
C THR A 83 21.14 1.50 5.05
N HIS A 84 20.03 1.10 4.42
CA HIS A 84 19.62 1.79 3.20
C HIS A 84 19.08 3.17 3.57
N PRO A 85 19.44 4.22 2.81
CA PRO A 85 18.81 5.53 2.97
C PRO A 85 17.31 5.33 2.81
N ILE A 86 16.58 5.59 3.90
CA ILE A 86 15.13 5.42 3.94
C ILE A 86 14.56 6.51 3.03
N ASP A 87 13.94 6.12 1.93
CA ASP A 87 13.14 7.05 1.15
C ASP A 87 12.08 7.67 2.07
N SER A 88 11.86 8.97 1.91
CA SER A 88 10.92 9.78 2.69
C SER A 88 9.52 9.17 2.80
N ASN A 89 9.09 8.40 1.80
CA ASN A 89 7.76 7.75 1.73
C ASN A 89 7.76 6.25 2.06
N GLU A 90 8.90 5.67 2.44
CA GLU A 90 8.98 4.26 2.80
C GLU A 90 8.55 4.03 4.26
N ILE A 91 7.57 3.15 4.43
CA ILE A 91 7.06 2.68 5.72
C ILE A 91 7.47 1.23 5.89
N ARG A 92 8.40 1.01 6.82
CA ARG A 92 8.85 -0.32 7.22
C ARG A 92 8.05 -0.83 8.41
N PHE A 93 7.60 -2.06 8.29
CA PHE A 93 6.86 -2.76 9.32
C PHE A 93 7.73 -3.85 9.94
N ALA A 94 7.76 -3.93 11.27
CA ALA A 94 8.32 -5.11 11.92
C ALA A 94 7.39 -6.31 11.68
N ILE A 95 7.99 -7.49 11.42
CA ILE A 95 7.26 -8.75 11.34
C ILE A 95 6.50 -8.95 12.66
N ASN A 96 5.29 -9.50 12.60
CA ASN A 96 4.45 -9.85 13.75
C ASN A 96 4.03 -8.70 14.67
N ASN A 97 4.32 -7.44 14.33
CA ASN A 97 3.84 -6.30 15.09
C ASN A 97 2.39 -5.95 14.70
N SER A 98 1.48 -5.92 15.67
CA SER A 98 0.08 -5.50 15.46
C SER A 98 -0.02 -4.10 14.86
N HIS A 99 0.91 -3.21 15.18
CA HIS A 99 0.97 -1.85 14.63
C HIS A 99 1.14 -1.80 13.11
N SER A 100 1.73 -2.85 12.52
CA SER A 100 1.89 -2.95 11.07
C SER A 100 0.55 -3.13 10.38
N ILE A 101 -0.34 -3.94 10.97
CA ILE A 101 -1.69 -4.17 10.45
C ILE A 101 -2.54 -2.91 10.61
N ASP A 102 -2.42 -2.21 11.74
CA ASP A 102 -3.12 -0.95 11.99
C ASP A 102 -2.76 0.11 10.93
N CYS A 103 -1.48 0.20 10.55
CA CYS A 103 -1.02 1.17 9.57
C CYS A 103 -1.55 0.85 8.17
N ILE A 104 -1.54 -0.42 7.72
CA ILE A 104 -2.16 -0.79 6.43
C ILE A 104 -3.66 -0.53 6.47
N SER A 105 -4.31 -0.82 7.60
CA SER A 105 -5.74 -0.51 7.81
C SER A 105 -6.01 0.99 7.75
N LYS A 106 -5.07 1.84 8.20
CA LYS A 106 -5.16 3.30 8.04
C LYS A 106 -5.04 3.70 6.57
N ILE A 107 -4.05 3.18 5.84
CA ILE A 107 -3.88 3.45 4.40
C ILE A 107 -5.17 3.07 3.65
N ALA A 108 -5.79 1.94 3.98
CA ALA A 108 -7.02 1.48 3.34
C ALA A 108 -8.24 2.41 3.54
N LYS A 109 -8.19 3.33 4.50
CA LYS A 109 -9.27 4.32 4.72
C LYS A 109 -9.17 5.52 3.79
N TYR A 110 -8.03 5.74 3.14
CA TYR A 110 -7.85 6.88 2.24
C TYR A 110 -8.80 6.79 1.04
N ASP A 111 -9.41 7.93 0.67
CA ASP A 111 -10.39 7.99 -0.42
C ASP A 111 -9.77 7.74 -1.80
N SER A 112 -8.51 8.12 -1.99
CA SER A 112 -7.73 7.80 -3.17
C SER A 112 -6.25 7.59 -2.86
N ILE A 113 -5.63 6.68 -3.62
CA ILE A 113 -4.20 6.39 -3.52
C ILE A 113 -3.62 6.39 -4.94
N GLY A 114 -2.62 7.24 -5.18
CA GLY A 114 -1.92 7.30 -6.46
C GLY A 114 -1.13 6.02 -6.70
N SER A 115 -0.13 5.75 -5.87
CA SER A 115 0.70 4.55 -5.97
C SER A 115 0.87 3.88 -4.61
N LEU A 116 0.65 2.56 -4.58
CA LEU A 116 0.90 1.72 -3.43
C LEU A 116 1.85 0.59 -3.81
N THR A 117 3.05 0.59 -3.24
CA THR A 117 3.98 -0.53 -3.35
C THR A 117 3.98 -1.33 -2.06
N ILE A 118 3.80 -2.65 -2.13
CA ILE A 118 3.82 -3.55 -0.97
C ILE A 118 4.87 -4.62 -1.21
N THR A 119 5.88 -4.66 -0.35
CA THR A 119 6.95 -5.66 -0.40
C THR A 119 6.76 -6.69 0.69
N PHE A 120 6.51 -7.93 0.30
CA PHE A 120 6.39 -9.09 1.18
C PHE A 120 7.75 -9.77 1.35
N ALA A 121 8.19 -9.87 2.61
CA ALA A 121 9.46 -10.48 2.97
C ALA A 121 9.32 -11.88 3.59
N GLY A 122 8.15 -12.21 4.14
CA GLY A 122 7.88 -13.51 4.78
C GLY A 122 6.40 -13.91 4.76
N LEU A 123 6.10 -15.12 5.23
CA LEU A 123 4.73 -15.57 5.51
C LEU A 123 4.20 -15.01 6.85
N GLY A 124 4.51 -13.75 7.13
CA GLY A 124 4.06 -13.08 8.35
C GLY A 124 2.53 -12.92 8.37
N ARG A 125 1.99 -12.54 9.53
CA ARG A 125 0.57 -12.20 9.67
C ARG A 125 0.09 -11.19 8.64
N ILE A 126 0.98 -10.30 8.18
CA ILE A 126 0.70 -9.28 7.17
C ILE A 126 0.20 -9.91 5.88
N GLY A 127 0.84 -10.98 5.38
CA GLY A 127 0.40 -11.65 4.16
C GLY A 127 -1.04 -12.15 4.23
N MET A 128 -1.44 -12.76 5.35
CA MET A 128 -2.83 -13.23 5.52
C MET A 128 -3.84 -12.08 5.62
N HIS A 129 -3.47 -10.99 6.29
CA HIS A 129 -4.35 -9.82 6.45
C HIS A 129 -4.40 -8.96 5.19
N ILE A 130 -3.36 -8.98 4.35
CA ILE A 130 -3.33 -8.16 3.12
C ILE A 130 -4.51 -8.52 2.22
N HIS A 131 -4.89 -9.80 2.16
CA HIS A 131 -5.98 -10.23 1.29
C HIS A 131 -7.34 -9.65 1.74
N SER A 132 -7.58 -9.51 3.05
CA SER A 132 -8.82 -8.89 3.54
C SER A 132 -8.75 -7.36 3.51
N LEU A 133 -7.57 -6.78 3.71
CA LEU A 133 -7.36 -5.34 3.69
C LEU A 133 -7.36 -4.77 2.27
N ILE A 134 -6.88 -5.52 1.27
CA ILE A 134 -6.77 -5.01 -0.10
C ILE A 134 -8.14 -4.67 -0.68
N LYS A 135 -9.17 -5.44 -0.29
CA LYS A 135 -10.56 -5.23 -0.67
C LYS A 135 -11.16 -3.92 -0.13
N GLN A 136 -10.50 -3.29 0.84
CA GLN A 136 -10.96 -2.05 1.46
C GLN A 136 -10.41 -0.81 0.76
N PHE A 137 -9.34 -0.93 -0.04
CA PHE A 137 -8.80 0.22 -0.76
C PHE A 137 -9.82 0.76 -1.76
N LYS A 138 -9.91 2.08 -1.81
CA LYS A 138 -10.73 2.82 -2.76
C LYS A 138 -9.82 3.58 -3.72
N ASN A 139 -10.25 3.66 -4.98
CA ASN A 139 -9.63 4.49 -6.02
C ASN A 139 -8.09 4.41 -6.03
N LEU A 140 -7.57 3.19 -6.07
CA LEU A 140 -6.13 2.95 -6.21
C LEU A 140 -5.76 3.09 -7.68
N LYS A 141 -4.81 3.94 -8.05
CA LYS A 141 -4.36 4.02 -9.45
C LYS A 141 -3.36 2.91 -9.73
N ILE A 142 -2.24 2.88 -9.01
CA ILE A 142 -1.14 1.94 -9.24
C ILE A 142 -0.94 1.07 -8.01
N LEU A 143 -0.92 -0.25 -8.22
CA LEU A 143 -0.56 -1.24 -7.21
C LEU A 143 0.67 -2.04 -7.67
N THR A 144 1.72 -2.04 -6.87
CA THR A 144 2.90 -2.87 -7.07
C THR A 144 3.05 -3.84 -5.91
N LEU A 145 2.98 -5.14 -6.18
CA LEU A 145 3.28 -6.17 -5.18
C LEU A 145 4.65 -6.79 -5.47
N ARG A 146 5.56 -6.71 -4.50
CA ARG A 146 6.90 -7.31 -4.58
C ARG A 146 7.01 -8.48 -3.63
N PHE A 147 7.35 -9.64 -4.15
CA PHE A 147 7.57 -10.83 -3.35
C PHE A 147 9.08 -11.05 -3.22
N LYS A 148 9.58 -11.29 -2.00
CA LYS A 148 10.98 -11.69 -1.76
C LYS A 148 11.13 -13.20 -1.51
N GLN A 149 10.02 -13.93 -1.35
CA GLN A 149 10.03 -15.37 -1.12
C GLN A 149 8.94 -16.08 -1.94
N ARG A 150 9.34 -17.17 -2.60
CA ARG A 150 8.47 -18.01 -3.44
C ARG A 150 7.29 -18.65 -2.70
N THR A 151 7.46 -18.93 -1.42
CA THR A 151 6.42 -19.54 -0.58
C THR A 151 5.21 -18.62 -0.40
N ILE A 152 5.45 -17.32 -0.19
CA ILE A 152 4.41 -16.29 -0.07
C ILE A 152 3.69 -16.11 -1.39
N GLU A 153 4.46 -16.03 -2.47
CA GLU A 153 3.94 -15.90 -3.82
C GLU A 153 2.92 -17.01 -4.11
N ARG A 154 3.28 -18.28 -3.87
CA ARG A 154 2.35 -19.40 -4.06
C ARG A 154 1.13 -19.36 -3.15
N PHE A 155 1.28 -18.84 -1.93
CA PHE A 155 0.20 -18.80 -0.96
C PHE A 155 -0.83 -17.70 -1.30
N LEU A 156 -0.37 -16.51 -1.65
CA LEU A 156 -1.24 -15.36 -1.93
C LEU A 156 -1.77 -15.37 -3.36
N MET A 157 -0.97 -15.79 -4.34
CA MET A 157 -1.27 -15.63 -5.77
C MET A 157 -2.18 -16.75 -6.31
N ASN A 158 -3.34 -16.92 -5.70
CA ASN A 158 -4.43 -17.70 -6.29
C ASN A 158 -5.23 -16.86 -7.30
N SER A 159 -6.02 -17.53 -8.14
CA SER A 159 -6.80 -16.88 -9.20
C SER A 159 -7.78 -15.82 -8.68
N SER A 160 -8.46 -16.07 -7.55
CA SER A 160 -9.37 -15.11 -6.95
C SER A 160 -8.64 -13.85 -6.47
N PHE A 161 -7.49 -14.00 -5.82
CA PHE A 161 -6.72 -12.87 -5.31
C PHE A 161 -6.29 -11.95 -6.43
N VAL A 162 -5.67 -12.49 -7.49
CA VAL A 162 -5.21 -11.68 -8.64
C VAL A 162 -6.37 -10.95 -9.31
N LEU A 163 -7.51 -11.62 -9.49
CA LEU A 163 -8.70 -10.98 -10.07
C LEU A 163 -9.24 -9.87 -9.17
N ASP A 164 -9.27 -10.07 -7.85
CA ASP A 164 -9.66 -9.03 -6.90
C ASP A 164 -8.74 -7.81 -7.02
N LEU A 165 -7.42 -8.00 -7.13
CA LEU A 165 -6.46 -6.89 -7.34
C LEU A 165 -6.77 -6.10 -8.61
N THR A 166 -7.11 -6.77 -9.70
CA THR A 166 -7.42 -6.11 -10.97
C THR A 166 -8.72 -5.29 -10.94
N GLY A 167 -9.65 -5.63 -10.03
CA GLY A 167 -10.84 -4.82 -9.78
C GLY A 167 -10.55 -3.55 -8.97
N LEU A 168 -9.44 -3.52 -8.23
CA LEU A 168 -9.12 -2.46 -7.26
C LEU A 168 -8.30 -1.33 -7.86
N CYS A 169 -7.40 -1.64 -8.81
CA CYS A 169 -6.44 -0.68 -9.37
C CYS A 169 -6.53 -0.51 -10.88
N GLU A 170 -6.00 0.60 -11.41
CA GLU A 170 -5.87 0.88 -12.85
C GLU A 170 -4.62 0.21 -13.44
N GLU A 171 -3.52 0.18 -12.69
CA GLU A 171 -2.28 -0.50 -13.04
C GLU A 171 -1.88 -1.47 -11.95
N LEU A 172 -1.59 -2.72 -12.34
CA LEU A 172 -1.13 -3.76 -11.44
C LEU A 172 0.23 -4.28 -11.90
N THR A 173 1.24 -4.16 -11.03
CA THR A 173 2.58 -4.73 -11.23
C THR A 173 2.85 -5.81 -10.20
N LEU A 174 3.28 -6.99 -10.66
CA LEU A 174 3.67 -8.11 -9.82
C LEU A 174 5.15 -8.44 -10.03
N GLU A 175 5.97 -8.15 -9.02
CA GLU A 175 7.39 -8.54 -9.01
C GLU A 175 7.55 -9.85 -8.26
N LEU A 176 7.69 -10.93 -9.03
CA LEU A 176 7.71 -12.31 -8.58
C LEU A 176 9.14 -12.80 -8.43
N THR A 177 9.34 -13.81 -7.56
CA THR A 177 10.65 -14.42 -7.32
C THR A 177 10.90 -15.66 -8.15
N ALA A 178 9.84 -16.29 -8.63
CA ALA A 178 9.92 -17.51 -9.39
C ALA A 178 8.94 -17.47 -10.55
N ASP A 179 9.20 -18.36 -11.50
CA ASP A 179 8.28 -18.61 -12.58
C ASP A 179 6.90 -18.97 -12.02
N LEU A 180 5.90 -18.27 -12.56
CA LEU A 180 4.50 -18.56 -12.38
C LEU A 180 4.21 -20.03 -12.77
N ALA A 181 3.86 -20.83 -11.77
CA ALA A 181 3.40 -22.19 -11.94
C ALA A 181 1.87 -22.25 -11.82
N GLY A 182 1.24 -23.21 -12.50
CA GLY A 182 -0.20 -23.45 -12.40
C GLY A 182 -1.02 -22.75 -13.48
N ASP A 183 -2.22 -22.31 -13.13
CA ASP A 183 -3.30 -21.95 -14.07
C ASP A 183 -3.23 -20.50 -14.57
N TRP A 184 -2.03 -19.93 -14.68
CA TRP A 184 -1.82 -18.53 -15.05
C TRP A 184 -2.35 -18.17 -16.42
N GLY A 185 -2.29 -19.11 -17.37
CA GLY A 185 -2.93 -18.92 -18.67
C GLY A 185 -4.41 -18.57 -18.53
N ARG A 186 -5.16 -19.32 -17.70
CA ARG A 186 -6.59 -19.05 -17.47
C ARG A 186 -6.82 -17.75 -16.71
N ILE A 187 -5.97 -17.42 -15.74
CA ILE A 187 -6.04 -16.14 -15.00
C ILE A 187 -5.87 -14.98 -15.98
N LEU A 188 -4.81 -14.99 -16.81
CA LEU A 188 -4.56 -13.97 -17.83
C LEU A 188 -5.70 -13.85 -18.83
N HIS A 189 -6.23 -14.99 -19.31
CA HIS A 189 -7.37 -14.99 -20.21
C HIS A 189 -8.60 -14.35 -19.57
N LYS A 190 -8.94 -14.72 -18.33
CA LYS A 190 -10.09 -14.13 -17.61
C LYS A 190 -9.88 -12.65 -17.34
N MET A 191 -8.67 -12.23 -16.99
CA MET A 191 -8.31 -10.82 -16.85
C MET A 191 -8.53 -10.06 -18.15
N ALA A 192 -7.97 -10.56 -19.27
CA ALA A 192 -8.11 -9.92 -20.58
C ALA A 192 -9.58 -9.76 -20.99
N VAL A 193 -10.39 -10.82 -20.85
CA VAL A 193 -11.84 -10.77 -21.11
C VAL A 193 -12.52 -9.73 -20.22
N ASN A 194 -12.20 -9.68 -18.93
CA ASN A 194 -12.76 -8.69 -18.02
C ASN A 194 -12.32 -7.25 -18.36
N MET A 195 -11.09 -7.03 -18.82
CA MET A 195 -10.61 -5.73 -19.27
C MET A 195 -11.38 -5.26 -20.51
N ILE A 196 -11.51 -6.14 -21.52
CA ILE A 196 -12.24 -5.86 -22.77
C ILE A 196 -13.69 -5.51 -22.49
N ASN A 197 -14.33 -6.26 -21.59
CA ASN A 197 -15.73 -6.06 -21.21
C ASN A 197 -15.94 -4.89 -20.23
N GLY A 198 -14.88 -4.21 -19.79
CA GLY A 198 -14.96 -3.11 -18.82
C GLY A 198 -15.41 -3.56 -17.40
N LEU A 199 -15.30 -4.84 -17.07
CA LEU A 199 -15.75 -5.42 -15.79
C LEU A 199 -14.78 -5.18 -14.63
N ILE A 200 -13.53 -4.81 -14.94
CA ILE A 200 -12.50 -4.47 -13.97
C ILE A 200 -11.91 -3.09 -14.27
N LYS A 201 -11.30 -2.46 -13.27
CA LYS A 201 -10.64 -1.15 -13.41
C LYS A 201 -9.29 -1.23 -14.09
N CYS A 202 -8.57 -2.34 -13.88
CA CYS A 202 -7.22 -2.52 -14.39
C CYS A 202 -7.18 -2.42 -15.92
N ARG A 203 -6.27 -1.58 -16.42
CA ARG A 203 -5.99 -1.35 -17.85
C ARG A 203 -4.56 -1.71 -18.22
N LYS A 204 -3.69 -1.84 -17.22
CA LYS A 204 -2.29 -2.20 -17.41
C LYS A 204 -1.89 -3.25 -16.38
N PHE A 205 -1.36 -4.36 -16.88
CA PHE A 205 -0.90 -5.46 -16.05
C PHE A 205 0.53 -5.81 -16.43
N GLU A 206 1.43 -5.73 -15.46
CA GLU A 206 2.85 -6.04 -15.62
C GLU A 206 3.28 -7.12 -14.63
N PHE A 207 4.16 -8.00 -15.07
CA PHE A 207 4.85 -8.96 -14.21
C PHE A 207 6.22 -9.25 -14.79
N ASN A 208 7.20 -9.54 -13.94
CA ASN A 208 8.60 -9.71 -14.33
C ASN A 208 8.97 -11.13 -14.77
N GLN A 209 8.12 -12.15 -14.53
CA GLN A 209 8.44 -13.55 -14.82
C GLN A 209 7.21 -14.33 -15.31
N VAL A 210 7.19 -14.72 -16.59
CA VAL A 210 6.30 -15.77 -17.11
C VAL A 210 7.08 -16.70 -18.03
N LYS A 211 6.91 -18.01 -17.81
CA LYS A 211 7.41 -19.01 -18.76
C LYS A 211 6.76 -18.82 -20.12
N GLY A 212 7.57 -18.86 -21.17
CA GLY A 212 7.09 -18.71 -22.55
C GLY A 212 5.88 -19.60 -22.90
N ILE A 213 5.81 -20.83 -22.36
CA ILE A 213 4.69 -21.75 -22.59
C ILE A 213 3.34 -21.21 -22.10
N HIS A 214 3.30 -20.54 -20.95
CA HIS A 214 2.05 -19.98 -20.41
C HIS A 214 1.61 -18.75 -21.20
N PHE A 215 2.58 -17.93 -21.60
CA PHE A 215 2.32 -16.76 -22.44
C PHE A 215 1.83 -17.16 -23.84
N GLN A 216 2.50 -18.12 -24.50
CA GLN A 216 2.06 -18.67 -25.78
C GLN A 216 0.65 -19.27 -25.70
N TRP A 217 0.36 -20.02 -24.64
CA TRP A 217 -0.99 -20.57 -24.43
C TRP A 217 -2.03 -19.45 -24.31
N PHE A 218 -1.73 -18.39 -23.55
CA PHE A 218 -2.61 -17.23 -23.40
C PHE A 218 -2.83 -16.52 -24.74
N LEU A 219 -1.76 -16.26 -25.49
CA LEU A 219 -1.84 -15.61 -26.80
C LEU A 219 -2.70 -16.41 -27.79
N LYS A 220 -2.49 -17.73 -27.86
CA LYS A 220 -3.32 -18.61 -28.68
C LYS A 220 -4.80 -18.52 -28.29
N ARG A 221 -5.10 -18.42 -26.99
CA ARG A 221 -6.48 -18.31 -26.49
C ARG A 221 -7.17 -17.01 -26.85
N ILE A 222 -6.43 -15.91 -26.96
CA ILE A 222 -6.97 -14.62 -27.41
C ILE A 222 -6.89 -14.47 -28.95
N GLY A 223 -6.60 -15.55 -29.68
CA GLY A 223 -6.58 -15.56 -31.14
C GLY A 223 -5.30 -14.99 -31.77
N ILE A 224 -4.23 -14.84 -30.99
CA ILE A 224 -2.91 -14.42 -31.48
C ILE A 224 -2.07 -15.67 -31.72
N GLU A 225 -1.82 -15.97 -32.99
CA GLU A 225 -0.94 -17.05 -33.42
C GLU A 225 0.36 -16.47 -34.00
N PHE A 226 1.51 -16.98 -33.54
CA PHE A 226 2.79 -16.63 -34.14
C PHE A 226 2.99 -17.48 -35.39
N SER A 227 2.90 -16.86 -36.57
CA SER A 227 3.43 -17.46 -37.78
C SER A 227 4.95 -17.31 -37.75
N SER A 228 5.69 -18.41 -37.86
CA SER A 228 7.17 -18.48 -38.04
C SER A 228 8.11 -18.41 -36.82
N GLY A 229 7.62 -18.56 -35.59
CA GLY A 229 8.53 -18.72 -34.42
C GLY A 229 9.36 -17.48 -34.08
N ARG A 230 8.95 -16.31 -34.57
CA ARG A 230 9.41 -14.98 -34.17
C ARG A 230 8.22 -14.15 -33.71
#